data_AF-A0A1Y4HE75-F1
#
_entry.id   AF-A0A1Y4HE75-F1
#
_cell.length_a   1.000
_cell.length_b   1.000
_cell.length_c   1.000
_cell.angle_alpha   90.00
_cell.angle_beta   90.00
_cell.angle_gamma   90.00
#
_symmetry.space_group_name_H-M   'P 1'
#
loop_
_entity.id
_entity.type
_entity.pdbx_description
1 polymer ?
#
loop_
_entity_poly.entity_id
_entity_poly.type
_entity_poly.pdbx_seq_one_letter_code
_entity_poly.pdbx_strand_id
1 'polypeptide(L)'
;MKNLLNQFFSLFSKEKAINRDRNEIVSDVNDLGSFVTVSHESNDPDENVPTPANAKISFLDAQALKFWNKKTTDYEVPAYYAESAFGRNVLFAKERLLEDGFLAVGDLRENISLKTIPDLKAVLAERELKTTGKKAELVQRLLDYVPEDELQEIFPVGKFYITDLGTEAIEPYSIIQDSIDHSLGFSYYRLLQEKEKTPQESNNIILTRLLSEDIQKCYRTNNKSEYQRVITNTARFMMEIGEYENALNAYILSFAVWIKEAQSLQMFDLSSQSFYLAKNIESCAQHLNFELKDLLKHMSEVIKKSHPFGIGTEKDIQKTIKIFTDSLSIHL
;
A
#
# COMPACT_ATOMS: atom_id res chain seq x y z
N MET A 1 14.08 12.68 8.98
CA MET A 1 13.96 12.13 7.60
C MET A 1 15.15 12.47 6.70
N LYS A 2 15.61 13.74 6.58
CA LYS A 2 16.77 14.13 5.74
C LYS A 2 18.10 13.35 5.96
N ASN A 3 18.28 12.66 7.09
CA ASN A 3 19.54 11.98 7.44
C ASN A 3 19.59 10.49 7.02
N LEU A 4 18.45 9.81 6.91
CA LEU A 4 18.36 8.38 6.50
C LEU A 4 18.46 8.18 4.99
N LEU A 5 18.04 9.17 4.19
CA LEU A 5 18.16 9.16 2.72
C LEU A 5 19.50 9.72 2.20
N ASN A 6 20.16 10.59 2.97
CA ASN A 6 21.58 10.85 2.72
C ASN A 6 22.44 9.61 3.02
N GLN A 7 21.99 8.71 3.91
CA GLN A 7 22.50 7.34 3.99
C GLN A 7 22.13 6.50 2.76
N PHE A 8 20.89 6.54 2.26
CA PHE A 8 20.48 5.89 1.00
C PHE A 8 21.46 6.20 -0.16
N PHE A 9 21.83 7.47 -0.37
CA PHE A 9 22.80 7.84 -1.43
C PHE A 9 24.28 7.72 -1.06
N SER A 10 24.66 7.76 0.23
CA SER A 10 26.05 7.52 0.66
C SER A 10 26.40 6.04 0.80
N LEU A 11 25.39 5.15 0.86
CA LEU A 11 25.56 3.70 0.82
C LEU A 11 25.92 3.21 -0.60
N PHE A 12 25.36 3.82 -1.67
CA PHE A 12 25.73 3.49 -3.05
C PHE A 12 27.21 3.81 -3.40
N SER A 13 27.89 4.61 -2.59
CA SER A 13 29.28 5.00 -2.82
C SER A 13 30.30 4.24 -1.96
N LYS A 14 29.86 3.44 -0.96
CA LYS A 14 30.75 2.80 0.03
C LYS A 14 31.06 1.31 -0.19
N GLU A 15 30.33 0.57 -1.02
CA GLU A 15 30.60 -0.87 -1.28
C GLU A 15 31.72 -1.13 -2.31
N LYS A 16 32.73 -0.26 -2.39
CA LYS A 16 33.93 -0.46 -3.24
C LYS A 16 34.92 -1.52 -2.73
N ALA A 17 34.66 -2.17 -1.58
CA ALA A 17 35.70 -2.90 -0.84
C ALA A 17 35.49 -4.40 -0.63
N ILE A 18 34.38 -5.01 -1.08
CA ILE A 18 34.12 -6.43 -0.80
C ILE A 18 33.60 -7.13 -2.06
N ASN A 19 34.45 -7.30 -3.06
CA ASN A 19 34.21 -8.30 -4.11
C ASN A 19 35.51 -8.72 -4.80
N ARG A 20 36.34 -9.43 -4.03
CA ARG A 20 37.35 -10.37 -4.52
C ARG A 20 37.37 -11.53 -3.54
N ASP A 21 36.57 -12.53 -3.85
CA ASP A 21 36.85 -13.95 -3.62
C ASP A 21 35.53 -14.70 -3.55
N ARG A 22 35.23 -15.45 -4.61
CA ARG A 22 34.60 -16.78 -4.55
C ARG A 22 34.47 -17.35 -5.97
N ASN A 23 35.47 -18.14 -6.33
CA ASN A 23 35.28 -19.29 -7.21
C ASN A 23 34.98 -20.52 -6.34
N GLU A 24 34.32 -21.49 -6.98
CA GLU A 24 34.02 -22.86 -6.51
C GLU A 24 32.78 -23.00 -5.62
N ILE A 25 31.70 -23.54 -6.20
CA ILE A 25 31.34 -24.97 -6.12
C ILE A 25 30.22 -25.22 -7.15
N VAL A 26 30.50 -26.10 -8.13
CA VAL A 26 29.51 -26.75 -9.00
C VAL A 26 29.75 -28.26 -8.88
N SER A 27 28.66 -29.02 -8.85
CA SER A 27 28.47 -30.47 -8.60
C SER A 27 27.73 -30.64 -7.26
N ASP A 28 26.60 -31.33 -7.14
CA ASP A 28 25.88 -32.29 -7.97
C ASP A 28 24.38 -32.11 -7.69
N VAL A 29 23.50 -32.56 -8.58
CA VAL A 29 22.37 -33.47 -8.32
C VAL A 29 21.61 -33.62 -9.64
N ASN A 30 22.00 -34.63 -10.41
CA ASN A 30 21.05 -35.41 -11.19
C ASN A 30 20.67 -36.59 -10.30
N ASP A 31 19.43 -36.67 -9.83
CA ASP A 31 18.59 -37.88 -9.95
C ASP A 31 17.24 -37.68 -9.22
N LEU A 32 16.26 -38.47 -9.66
CA LEU A 32 14.95 -38.78 -9.07
C LEU A 32 13.76 -37.97 -9.63
N GLY A 33 13.21 -38.55 -10.70
CA GLY A 33 11.82 -38.39 -11.07
C GLY A 33 10.91 -38.84 -9.92
N SER A 34 10.38 -37.88 -9.19
CA SER A 34 9.16 -38.03 -8.40
C SER A 34 8.06 -37.25 -9.08
N PHE A 35 6.93 -37.89 -9.35
CA PHE A 35 5.70 -37.20 -9.74
C PHE A 35 5.37 -36.16 -8.66
N VAL A 36 5.53 -34.89 -9.00
CA VAL A 36 5.11 -33.78 -8.14
C VAL A 36 3.59 -33.75 -8.20
N THR A 37 2.94 -34.31 -7.18
CA THR A 37 1.54 -34.00 -6.91
C THR A 37 1.48 -32.54 -6.48
N VAL A 38 1.11 -31.65 -7.41
CA VAL A 38 0.83 -30.25 -7.09
C VAL A 38 -0.50 -30.22 -6.35
N SER A 39 -0.46 -30.39 -5.03
CA SER A 39 -1.58 -29.99 -4.17
C SER A 39 -1.55 -28.47 -4.09
N HIS A 40 -2.55 -27.81 -4.67
CA HIS A 40 -2.80 -26.40 -4.41
C HIS A 40 -3.34 -26.28 -2.98
N GLU A 41 -2.46 -26.23 -1.99
CA GLU A 41 -2.82 -25.62 -0.72
C GLU A 41 -3.02 -24.13 -0.99
N SER A 42 -4.27 -23.71 -0.90
CA SER A 42 -4.64 -22.29 -0.85
C SER A 42 -4.03 -21.70 0.42
N ASN A 43 -2.79 -21.22 0.34
CA ASN A 43 -2.17 -20.46 1.42
C ASN A 43 -2.82 -19.08 1.46
N ASP A 44 -3.81 -18.91 2.33
CA ASP A 44 -4.36 -17.59 2.63
C ASP A 44 -3.30 -16.78 3.40
N PRO A 45 -2.80 -15.66 2.86
CA PRO A 45 -1.75 -14.87 3.49
C PRO A 45 -2.18 -14.27 4.85
N ASP A 46 -3.48 -14.19 5.11
CA ASP A 46 -4.04 -13.59 6.33
C ASP A 46 -4.12 -14.60 7.49
N GLU A 47 -4.10 -15.91 7.22
CA GLU A 47 -4.38 -16.96 8.20
C GLU A 47 -3.32 -17.06 9.30
N ASN A 48 -2.05 -16.78 8.96
CA ASN A 48 -0.90 -16.98 9.84
C ASN A 48 -0.19 -15.67 10.20
N VAL A 49 -0.90 -14.54 10.13
CA VAL A 49 -0.31 -13.24 10.49
C VAL A 49 -0.07 -13.20 11.99
N PRO A 50 1.17 -12.97 12.44
CA PRO A 50 1.47 -12.97 13.86
C PRO A 50 0.81 -11.77 14.55
N THR A 51 0.29 -11.98 15.76
CA THR A 51 -0.22 -10.92 16.62
C THR A 51 0.96 -10.20 17.29
N PRO A 52 1.16 -8.89 17.08
CA PRO A 52 2.19 -8.12 17.79
C PRO A 52 2.01 -8.21 19.31
N ALA A 53 3.10 -8.21 20.07
CA ALA A 53 3.06 -8.43 21.53
C ALA A 53 2.19 -7.41 22.29
N ASN A 54 2.03 -6.20 21.74
CA ASN A 54 1.23 -5.12 22.31
C ASN A 54 -0.19 -5.01 21.70
N ALA A 55 -0.58 -5.90 20.78
CA ALA A 55 -1.88 -5.83 20.13
C ALA A 55 -2.99 -6.41 21.03
N LYS A 56 -4.13 -5.70 21.08
CA LYS A 56 -5.32 -6.12 21.83
C LYS A 56 -6.16 -7.16 21.08
N ILE A 57 -6.03 -7.20 19.75
CA ILE A 57 -6.81 -8.06 18.85
C ILE A 57 -5.89 -8.69 17.80
N SER A 58 -6.32 -9.79 17.19
CA SER A 58 -5.61 -10.42 16.07
C SER A 58 -5.69 -9.58 14.79
N PHE A 59 -4.85 -9.88 13.79
CA PHE A 59 -4.93 -9.22 12.48
C PHE A 59 -6.30 -9.46 11.80
N LEU A 60 -6.81 -10.69 11.87
CA LEU A 60 -8.12 -11.04 11.30
C LEU A 60 -9.26 -10.30 12.01
N ASP A 61 -9.16 -10.06 13.31
CA ASP A 61 -10.13 -9.24 14.04
C ASP A 61 -10.01 -7.76 13.69
N ALA A 62 -8.79 -7.25 13.49
CA ALA A 62 -8.58 -5.89 13.02
C ALA A 62 -9.18 -5.67 11.61
N GLN A 63 -9.04 -6.66 10.72
CA GLN A 63 -9.68 -6.65 9.40
C GLN A 63 -11.20 -6.75 9.51
N ALA A 64 -11.73 -7.61 10.38
CA ALA A 64 -13.17 -7.69 10.64
C ALA A 64 -13.73 -6.38 11.19
N LEU A 65 -13.02 -5.72 12.10
CA LEU A 65 -13.38 -4.43 12.67
C LEU A 65 -13.47 -3.34 11.60
N LYS A 66 -12.47 -3.27 10.69
CA LYS A 66 -12.52 -2.38 9.51
C LYS A 66 -13.68 -2.70 8.58
N PHE A 67 -13.96 -3.98 8.34
CA PHE A 67 -15.02 -4.43 7.44
C PHE A 67 -16.41 -4.02 7.93
N TRP A 68 -16.68 -4.24 9.22
CA TRP A 68 -17.97 -3.91 9.82
C TRP A 68 -18.18 -2.41 9.95
N ASN A 69 -17.12 -1.61 10.02
CA ASN A 69 -17.23 -0.15 10.11
C ASN A 69 -18.16 0.42 9.03
N LYS A 70 -19.13 1.24 9.46
CA LYS A 70 -20.15 1.90 8.65
C LYS A 70 -21.14 0.96 7.93
N LYS A 71 -21.05 -0.36 8.13
CA LYS A 71 -22.06 -1.32 7.65
C LYS A 71 -23.31 -1.23 8.53
N THR A 72 -24.44 -1.59 7.95
CA THR A 72 -25.70 -1.68 8.68
C THR A 72 -25.77 -2.98 9.46
N THR A 73 -26.57 -3.02 10.53
CA THR A 73 -26.71 -4.21 11.39
C THR A 73 -27.35 -5.41 10.69
N ASP A 74 -28.08 -5.17 9.62
CA ASP A 74 -28.69 -6.16 8.72
C ASP A 74 -27.79 -6.56 7.53
N TYR A 75 -26.54 -6.05 7.48
CA TYR A 75 -25.64 -6.36 6.39
C TYR A 75 -25.20 -7.83 6.40
N GLU A 76 -25.41 -8.51 5.28
CA GLU A 76 -24.98 -9.88 5.06
C GLU A 76 -23.58 -9.93 4.43
N VAL A 77 -22.69 -10.72 5.02
CA VAL A 77 -21.35 -10.94 4.47
C VAL A 77 -21.46 -11.69 3.15
N PRO A 78 -20.89 -11.17 2.04
CA PRO A 78 -20.96 -11.85 0.75
C PRO A 78 -20.35 -13.25 0.77
N ALA A 79 -21.01 -14.21 0.12
CA ALA A 79 -20.62 -15.62 0.10
C ALA A 79 -19.22 -15.89 -0.46
N TYR A 80 -18.69 -15.02 -1.32
CA TYR A 80 -17.35 -15.20 -1.89
C TYR A 80 -16.21 -15.08 -0.86
N TYR A 81 -16.50 -14.60 0.35
CA TYR A 81 -15.52 -14.61 1.45
C TYR A 81 -15.44 -15.96 2.17
N ALA A 82 -16.39 -16.89 1.99
CA ALA A 82 -16.52 -18.07 2.85
C ALA A 82 -15.25 -18.93 2.97
N GLU A 83 -14.47 -19.04 1.89
CA GLU A 83 -13.27 -19.86 1.84
C GLU A 83 -11.99 -19.14 2.31
N SER A 84 -12.04 -17.84 2.57
CA SER A 84 -10.89 -17.10 3.10
C SER A 84 -10.82 -17.13 4.63
N ALA A 85 -9.62 -17.02 5.18
CA ALA A 85 -9.39 -16.87 6.62
C ALA A 85 -10.16 -15.67 7.17
N PHE A 86 -10.22 -14.57 6.39
CA PHE A 86 -11.07 -13.43 6.70
C PHE A 86 -12.54 -13.80 6.82
N GLY A 87 -13.14 -14.48 5.82
CA GLY A 87 -14.56 -14.82 5.86
C GLY A 87 -14.92 -15.83 6.94
N ARG A 88 -14.01 -16.77 7.23
CA ARG A 88 -14.13 -17.67 8.37
C ARG A 88 -14.11 -16.93 9.72
N ASN A 89 -13.46 -15.78 9.82
CA ASN A 89 -13.38 -15.00 11.07
C ASN A 89 -14.47 -13.92 11.20
N VAL A 90 -14.78 -13.19 10.12
CA VAL A 90 -15.51 -11.91 10.16
C VAL A 90 -16.87 -11.97 10.84
N LEU A 91 -17.60 -13.09 10.70
CA LEU A 91 -18.90 -13.28 11.33
C LEU A 91 -18.77 -13.47 12.85
N PHE A 92 -17.88 -14.36 13.29
CA PHE A 92 -17.66 -14.63 14.72
C PHE A 92 -16.97 -13.48 15.44
N ALA A 93 -16.11 -12.73 14.73
CA ALA A 93 -15.45 -11.56 15.27
C ALA A 93 -16.43 -10.44 15.61
N LYS A 94 -17.55 -10.32 14.87
CA LYS A 94 -18.54 -9.24 15.07
C LYS A 94 -19.03 -9.18 16.52
N GLU A 95 -19.46 -10.31 17.07
CA GLU A 95 -20.02 -10.38 18.42
C GLU A 95 -18.95 -10.05 19.47
N ARG A 96 -17.77 -10.67 19.38
CA ARG A 96 -16.63 -10.37 20.27
C ARG A 96 -16.23 -8.90 20.23
N LEU A 97 -16.13 -8.30 19.05
CA LEU A 97 -15.75 -6.90 18.88
C LEU A 97 -16.77 -5.93 19.50
N LEU A 98 -18.05 -6.31 19.53
CA LEU A 98 -19.10 -5.55 20.23
C LEU A 98 -18.99 -5.71 21.75
N GLU A 99 -18.84 -6.95 22.22
CA GLU A 99 -18.71 -7.27 23.66
C GLU A 99 -17.49 -6.62 24.29
N ASP A 100 -16.36 -6.63 23.58
CA ASP A 100 -15.10 -6.04 24.01
C ASP A 100 -15.05 -4.50 23.82
N GLY A 101 -16.08 -3.90 23.22
CA GLY A 101 -16.21 -2.45 23.05
C GLY A 101 -15.33 -1.85 21.96
N PHE A 102 -14.76 -2.66 21.06
CA PHE A 102 -14.01 -2.18 19.89
C PHE A 102 -14.92 -1.69 18.76
N LEU A 103 -16.11 -2.29 18.65
CA LEU A 103 -17.18 -1.91 17.74
C LEU A 103 -18.40 -1.50 18.54
N ALA A 104 -19.21 -0.59 18.01
CA ALA A 104 -20.48 -0.20 18.60
C ALA A 104 -21.54 0.04 17.52
N VAL A 105 -22.80 0.07 17.94
CA VAL A 105 -23.96 0.36 17.08
C VAL A 105 -24.42 1.79 17.33
N GLY A 106 -24.69 2.52 16.24
CA GLY A 106 -25.19 3.89 16.23
C GLY A 106 -26.38 4.09 17.16
N ASP A 107 -26.48 5.30 17.71
CA ASP A 107 -27.60 5.64 18.58
C ASP A 107 -28.93 5.67 17.80
N LEU A 108 -30.04 5.71 18.53
CA LEU A 108 -31.37 5.70 17.92
C LEU A 108 -31.58 6.86 16.94
N ARG A 109 -31.01 8.04 17.22
CA ARG A 109 -31.09 9.20 16.32
C ARG A 109 -30.39 8.91 14.99
N GLU A 110 -29.20 8.31 15.03
CA GLU A 110 -28.45 7.91 13.85
C GLU A 110 -29.22 6.85 13.04
N ASN A 111 -29.82 5.88 13.74
CA ASN A 111 -30.61 4.80 13.14
C ASN A 111 -31.84 5.35 12.40
N ILE A 112 -32.61 6.25 13.05
CA ILE A 112 -33.72 6.96 12.40
C ILE A 112 -33.20 7.78 11.20
N SER A 113 -32.04 8.41 11.34
CA SER A 113 -31.42 9.21 10.27
C SER A 113 -30.98 8.39 9.05
N LEU A 114 -30.98 7.05 9.11
CA LEU A 114 -30.73 6.20 7.94
C LEU A 114 -31.89 6.23 6.95
N LYS A 115 -33.12 6.45 7.41
CA LYS A 115 -34.31 6.42 6.58
C LYS A 115 -34.43 7.65 5.69
N THR A 116 -35.16 7.50 4.60
CA THR A 116 -35.39 8.59 3.66
C THR A 116 -36.44 9.57 4.21
N ILE A 117 -36.47 10.80 3.70
CA ILE A 117 -37.50 11.78 4.11
C ILE A 117 -38.92 11.23 3.90
N PRO A 118 -39.27 10.57 2.77
CA PRO A 118 -40.56 9.91 2.61
C PRO A 118 -40.89 8.90 3.71
N ASP A 119 -39.95 8.01 4.06
CA ASP A 119 -40.16 6.99 5.10
C ASP A 119 -40.46 7.64 6.46
N LEU A 120 -39.68 8.67 6.83
CA LEU A 120 -39.89 9.40 8.09
C LEU A 120 -41.26 10.09 8.12
N LYS A 121 -41.72 10.63 6.98
CA LYS A 121 -43.05 11.24 6.88
C LYS A 121 -44.17 10.20 6.99
N ALA A 122 -43.99 9.00 6.46
CA ALA A 122 -44.96 7.92 6.58
C ALA A 122 -45.14 7.51 8.05
N VAL A 123 -44.03 7.28 8.77
CA VAL A 123 -44.05 6.94 10.21
C VAL A 123 -44.69 8.04 11.05
N LEU A 124 -44.39 9.32 10.75
CA LEU A 124 -45.03 10.46 11.41
C LEU A 124 -46.53 10.55 11.11
N ALA A 125 -46.95 10.29 9.86
CA ALA A 125 -48.36 10.36 9.45
C ALA A 125 -49.22 9.28 10.11
N GLU A 126 -48.70 8.06 10.22
CA GLU A 126 -49.35 6.93 10.93
C GLU A 126 -49.65 7.26 12.41
N ARG A 127 -48.87 8.18 12.98
CA ARG A 127 -48.99 8.64 14.38
C ARG A 127 -49.69 10.00 14.49
N GLU A 128 -50.32 10.46 13.42
CA GLU A 128 -51.00 11.75 13.33
C GLU A 128 -50.10 12.96 13.68
N LEU A 129 -48.78 12.81 13.51
CA LEU A 129 -47.80 13.85 13.75
C LEU A 129 -47.54 14.70 12.51
N LYS A 130 -47.09 15.94 12.72
CA LYS A 130 -46.76 16.88 11.64
C LYS A 130 -45.66 16.32 10.73
N THR A 131 -45.90 16.25 9.42
CA THR A 131 -44.97 15.70 8.41
C THR A 131 -44.15 16.74 7.65
N THR A 132 -44.33 18.03 7.94
CA THR A 132 -43.56 19.11 7.33
C THR A 132 -42.22 19.33 8.06
N GLY A 133 -41.19 19.74 7.32
CA GLY A 133 -39.90 20.13 7.88
C GLY A 133 -38.71 19.53 7.13
N LYS A 134 -37.50 19.93 7.55
CA LYS A 134 -36.25 19.32 7.10
C LYS A 134 -36.02 17.98 7.81
N LYS A 135 -35.16 17.11 7.25
CA LYS A 135 -34.90 15.77 7.79
C LYS A 135 -34.60 15.77 9.30
N ALA A 136 -33.71 16.66 9.76
CA ALA A 136 -33.37 16.78 11.18
C ALA A 136 -34.58 17.12 12.07
N GLU A 137 -35.52 17.94 11.59
CA GLU A 137 -36.74 18.28 12.31
C GLU A 137 -37.71 17.09 12.38
N LEU A 138 -37.77 16.26 11.32
CA LEU A 138 -38.58 15.04 11.31
C LEU A 138 -38.01 14.01 12.29
N VAL A 139 -36.69 13.81 12.29
CA VAL A 139 -35.98 12.92 13.23
C VAL A 139 -36.21 13.38 14.67
N GLN A 140 -36.02 14.67 14.95
CA GLN A 140 -36.25 15.22 16.29
C GLN A 140 -37.69 14.99 16.75
N ARG A 141 -38.67 15.18 15.87
CA ARG A 141 -40.09 14.96 16.19
C ARG A 141 -40.40 13.50 16.53
N LEU A 142 -39.76 12.56 15.85
CA LEU A 142 -39.89 11.14 16.21
C LEU A 142 -39.33 10.90 17.62
N LEU A 143 -38.13 11.40 17.91
CA LEU A 143 -37.49 11.26 19.23
C LEU A 143 -38.27 11.95 20.37
N ASP A 144 -38.96 13.06 20.09
CA ASP A 144 -39.68 13.83 21.11
C ASP A 144 -41.04 13.23 21.47
N TYR A 145 -41.70 12.56 20.52
CA TYR A 145 -43.12 12.18 20.64
C TYR A 145 -43.40 10.67 20.53
N VAL A 146 -42.44 9.87 20.08
CA VAL A 146 -42.60 8.41 19.97
C VAL A 146 -41.74 7.74 21.04
N PRO A 147 -42.29 6.79 21.83
CA PRO A 147 -41.53 6.03 22.82
C PRO A 147 -40.29 5.35 22.23
N GLU A 148 -39.23 5.24 23.02
CA GLU A 148 -37.94 4.71 22.57
C GLU A 148 -38.03 3.24 22.14
N ASP A 149 -38.74 2.41 22.89
CA ASP A 149 -39.01 1.02 22.58
C ASP A 149 -39.74 0.86 21.25
N GLU A 150 -40.76 1.69 21.01
CA GLU A 150 -41.49 1.70 19.73
C GLU A 150 -40.58 2.16 18.57
N LEU A 151 -39.74 3.18 18.79
CA LEU A 151 -38.77 3.62 17.80
C LEU A 151 -37.73 2.55 17.46
N GLN A 152 -37.29 1.75 18.45
CA GLN A 152 -36.39 0.62 18.21
C GLN A 152 -37.04 -0.47 17.35
N GLU A 153 -38.35 -0.70 17.52
CA GLU A 153 -39.10 -1.63 16.66
C GLU A 153 -39.28 -1.12 15.23
N ILE A 154 -39.53 0.18 15.04
CA ILE A 154 -39.71 0.80 13.71
C ILE A 154 -38.38 0.95 12.98
N PHE A 155 -37.31 1.24 13.72
CA PHE A 155 -35.98 1.50 13.20
C PHE A 155 -34.94 0.51 13.77
N PRO A 156 -35.10 -0.81 13.55
CA PRO A 156 -34.25 -1.84 14.16
C PRO A 156 -32.86 -1.91 13.52
N VAL A 157 -32.69 -1.30 12.35
CA VAL A 157 -31.44 -1.30 11.61
C VAL A 157 -30.60 -0.11 12.04
N GLY A 158 -29.44 -0.39 12.61
CA GLY A 158 -28.43 0.62 12.95
C GLY A 158 -27.21 0.55 12.05
N LYS A 159 -26.19 1.36 12.36
CA LYS A 159 -24.87 1.30 11.72
C LYS A 159 -23.80 0.99 12.73
N PHE A 160 -22.86 0.15 12.34
CA PHE A 160 -21.66 -0.09 13.11
C PHE A 160 -20.66 1.06 12.98
N TYR A 161 -19.94 1.36 14.05
CA TYR A 161 -18.81 2.27 14.04
C TYR A 161 -17.67 1.71 14.90
N ILE A 162 -16.44 2.00 14.50
CA ILE A 162 -15.25 1.71 15.29
C ILE A 162 -15.18 2.73 16.42
N THR A 163 -14.99 2.27 17.65
CA THR A 163 -14.82 3.13 18.83
C THR A 163 -13.39 3.68 18.91
N ASP A 164 -13.12 4.61 19.83
CA ASP A 164 -11.74 5.04 20.10
C ASP A 164 -10.85 3.86 20.49
N LEU A 165 -11.38 2.96 21.33
CA LEU A 165 -10.71 1.72 21.74
C LEU A 165 -10.43 0.81 20.54
N GLY A 166 -11.38 0.69 19.60
CA GLY A 166 -11.21 -0.05 18.36
C GLY A 166 -10.14 0.54 17.45
N THR A 167 -10.06 1.87 17.38
CA THR A 167 -9.05 2.58 16.59
C THR A 167 -7.65 2.31 17.15
N GLU A 168 -7.48 2.40 18.47
CA GLU A 168 -6.22 2.01 19.13
C GLU A 168 -5.84 0.54 18.89
N ALA A 169 -6.83 -0.36 18.87
CA ALA A 169 -6.59 -1.79 18.71
C ALA A 169 -6.10 -2.17 17.31
N ILE A 170 -6.41 -1.38 16.28
CA ILE A 170 -5.97 -1.60 14.89
C ILE A 170 -4.56 -1.07 14.66
N GLU A 171 -4.11 -0.05 15.40
CA GLU A 171 -2.85 0.66 15.15
C GLU A 171 -1.61 -0.25 15.04
N PRO A 172 -1.44 -1.33 15.81
CA PRO A 172 -0.29 -2.24 15.65
C PRO A 172 -0.15 -2.84 14.24
N TYR A 173 -1.23 -2.87 13.46
CA TYR A 173 -1.28 -3.39 12.09
C TYR A 173 -1.25 -2.27 11.03
N SER A 174 -1.13 -1.00 11.41
CA SER A 174 -1.21 0.15 10.48
C SER A 174 -0.18 0.05 9.34
N ILE A 175 1.02 -0.46 9.63
CA ILE A 175 2.08 -0.63 8.62
C ILE A 175 1.71 -1.63 7.52
N ILE A 176 0.89 -2.64 7.82
CA ILE A 176 0.38 -3.59 6.81
C ILE A 176 -0.57 -2.84 5.88
N GLN A 177 -1.49 -2.07 6.44
CA GLN A 177 -2.43 -1.29 5.65
C GLN A 177 -1.72 -0.30 4.74
N ASP A 178 -0.77 0.48 5.27
CA ASP A 178 0.00 1.44 4.47
C ASP A 178 0.74 0.72 3.33
N SER A 179 1.33 -0.45 3.60
CA SER A 179 1.99 -1.24 2.54
C SER A 179 1.02 -1.73 1.46
N ILE A 180 -0.22 -2.05 1.80
CA ILE A 180 -1.27 -2.47 0.85
C ILE A 180 -1.75 -1.27 0.03
N ASP A 181 -2.06 -0.15 0.70
CA ASP A 181 -2.54 1.08 0.07
C ASP A 181 -1.51 1.61 -0.93
N HIS A 182 -0.23 1.53 -0.55
CA HIS A 182 0.88 1.86 -1.43
C HIS A 182 1.30 0.70 -2.35
N SER A 183 0.64 -0.45 -2.35
CA SER A 183 0.92 -1.61 -3.23
C SER A 183 2.42 -2.02 -3.26
N LEU A 184 3.07 -2.07 -2.10
CA LEU A 184 4.52 -2.30 -2.00
C LEU A 184 4.90 -3.79 -2.07
N GLY A 185 3.95 -4.67 -1.71
CA GLY A 185 4.12 -6.12 -1.81
C GLY A 185 5.06 -6.72 -0.76
N PHE A 186 5.21 -6.10 0.41
CA PHE A 186 5.96 -6.67 1.51
C PHE A 186 5.18 -7.78 2.21
N SER A 187 5.89 -8.82 2.67
CA SER A 187 5.31 -9.83 3.54
C SER A 187 4.90 -9.22 4.89
N TYR A 188 3.72 -9.55 5.40
CA TYR A 188 3.21 -9.00 6.66
C TYR A 188 4.13 -9.32 7.86
N TYR A 189 4.74 -10.51 7.90
CA TYR A 189 5.73 -10.86 8.92
C TYR A 189 6.89 -9.86 9.00
N ARG A 190 7.50 -9.54 7.85
CA ARG A 190 8.61 -8.55 7.79
C ARG A 190 8.16 -7.17 8.26
N LEU A 191 6.96 -6.74 7.87
CA LEU A 191 6.42 -5.43 8.26
C LEU A 191 6.25 -5.33 9.78
N LEU A 192 5.61 -6.33 10.38
CA LEU A 192 5.38 -6.37 11.82
C LEU A 192 6.68 -6.47 12.61
N GLN A 193 7.62 -7.30 12.15
CA GLN A 193 8.94 -7.42 12.78
C GLN A 193 9.71 -6.08 12.76
N GLU A 194 9.69 -5.35 11.65
CA GLU A 194 10.35 -4.04 11.59
C GLU A 194 9.64 -2.98 12.43
N LYS A 195 8.30 -3.00 12.47
CA LYS A 195 7.55 -2.09 13.34
C LYS A 195 7.84 -2.35 14.82
N GLU A 196 7.98 -3.61 15.22
CA GLU A 196 8.33 -3.99 16.59
C GLU A 196 9.72 -3.50 16.99
N LYS A 197 10.70 -3.56 16.07
CA LYS A 197 12.06 -3.04 16.33
C LYS A 197 12.09 -1.52 16.51
N THR A 198 11.21 -0.80 15.82
CA THR A 198 11.14 0.67 15.84
C THR A 198 9.72 1.19 16.01
N PRO A 199 9.05 1.00 17.19
CA PRO A 199 7.62 1.28 17.34
C PRO A 199 7.25 2.76 17.16
N GLN A 200 8.18 3.65 17.51
CA GLN A 200 8.00 5.10 17.45
C GLN A 200 8.25 5.69 16.06
N GLU A 201 8.85 4.93 15.14
CA GLU A 201 9.04 5.39 13.77
C GLU A 201 7.70 5.38 13.01
N SER A 202 7.50 6.39 12.17
CA SER A 202 6.37 6.40 11.25
C SER A 202 6.52 5.29 10.21
N ASN A 203 5.39 4.77 9.75
CA ASN A 203 5.36 3.69 8.77
C ASN A 203 6.12 4.08 7.49
N ASN A 204 5.99 5.33 7.03
CA ASN A 204 6.73 5.81 5.86
C ASN A 204 8.25 5.71 6.00
N ILE A 205 8.80 5.93 7.20
CA ILE A 205 10.24 5.79 7.45
C ILE A 205 10.64 4.31 7.39
N ILE A 206 9.84 3.43 8.00
CA ILE A 206 10.10 1.98 8.00
C ILE A 206 10.00 1.42 6.57
N LEU A 207 8.94 1.74 5.84
CA LEU A 207 8.72 1.30 4.45
C LEU A 207 9.85 1.80 3.52
N THR A 208 10.27 3.06 3.67
CA THR A 208 11.43 3.61 2.96
C THR A 208 12.70 2.79 3.22
N ARG A 209 12.96 2.44 4.47
CA ARG A 209 14.11 1.62 4.87
C ARG A 209 14.05 0.22 4.26
N LEU A 210 12.88 -0.43 4.28
CA LEU A 210 12.69 -1.75 3.67
C LEU A 210 12.90 -1.74 2.16
N LEU A 211 12.39 -0.73 1.45
CA LEU A 211 12.61 -0.55 0.02
C LEU A 211 14.10 -0.36 -0.30
N SER A 212 14.80 0.43 0.52
CA SER A 212 16.26 0.60 0.42
C SER A 212 17.01 -0.71 0.57
N GLU A 213 16.68 -1.50 1.59
CA GLU A 213 17.30 -2.81 1.82
C GLU A 213 17.11 -3.75 0.64
N ASP A 214 15.91 -3.77 0.03
CA ASP A 214 15.61 -4.59 -1.13
C ASP A 214 16.40 -4.14 -2.37
N ILE A 215 16.56 -2.83 -2.57
CA ILE A 215 17.45 -2.27 -3.61
C ILE A 215 18.90 -2.74 -3.38
N GLN A 216 19.41 -2.65 -2.15
CA GLN A 216 20.78 -3.10 -1.83
C GLN A 216 20.95 -4.61 -2.03
N LYS A 217 19.95 -5.40 -1.66
CA LYS A 217 19.93 -6.85 -1.90
C LYS A 217 20.02 -7.15 -3.40
N CYS A 218 19.29 -6.40 -4.24
CA CYS A 218 19.38 -6.56 -5.70
C CYS A 218 20.80 -6.29 -6.22
N TYR A 219 21.48 -5.25 -5.72
CA TYR A 219 22.88 -5.00 -6.07
C TYR A 219 23.80 -6.16 -5.69
N ARG A 220 23.73 -6.60 -4.42
CA ARG A 220 24.58 -7.69 -3.90
C ARG A 220 24.39 -9.00 -4.65
N THR A 221 23.16 -9.28 -5.09
CA THR A 221 22.80 -10.51 -5.82
C THR A 221 22.85 -10.33 -7.34
N ASN A 222 23.21 -9.15 -7.84
CA ASN A 222 23.16 -8.79 -9.27
C ASN A 222 21.80 -9.09 -9.93
N ASN A 223 20.69 -8.98 -9.18
CA ASN A 223 19.35 -9.31 -9.64
C ASN A 223 18.66 -8.07 -10.24
N LYS A 224 18.84 -7.86 -11.55
CA LYS A 224 18.30 -6.69 -12.27
C LYS A 224 16.78 -6.74 -12.49
N SER A 225 16.23 -7.94 -12.66
CA SER A 225 14.77 -8.13 -12.82
C SER A 225 14.03 -7.68 -11.56
N GLU A 226 14.49 -8.14 -10.40
CA GLU A 226 13.89 -7.72 -9.13
C GLU A 226 14.18 -6.25 -8.83
N TYR A 227 15.36 -5.77 -9.18
CA TYR A 227 15.70 -4.35 -9.06
C TYR A 227 14.68 -3.46 -9.75
N GLN A 228 14.30 -3.77 -11.00
CA GLN A 228 13.33 -2.97 -11.75
C GLN A 228 11.98 -2.86 -11.02
N ARG A 229 11.51 -3.97 -10.47
CA ARG A 229 10.28 -4.00 -9.66
C ARG A 229 10.40 -3.12 -8.43
N VAL A 230 11.47 -3.30 -7.65
CA VAL A 230 11.66 -2.61 -6.36
C VAL A 230 11.93 -1.11 -6.58
N ILE A 231 12.78 -0.72 -7.53
CA ILE A 231 13.13 0.69 -7.76
C ILE A 231 11.94 1.48 -8.30
N THR A 232 11.08 0.86 -9.11
CA THR A 232 9.86 1.51 -9.63
C THR A 232 8.83 1.68 -8.52
N ASN A 233 8.62 0.66 -7.69
CA ASN A 233 7.77 0.77 -6.50
C ASN A 233 8.28 1.85 -5.54
N THR A 234 9.60 1.94 -5.36
CA THR A 234 10.24 2.98 -4.56
C THR A 234 9.98 4.36 -5.13
N ALA A 235 10.15 4.54 -6.43
CA ALA A 235 9.92 5.83 -7.09
C ALA A 235 8.48 6.31 -6.92
N ARG A 236 7.51 5.41 -7.14
CA ARG A 236 6.08 5.71 -6.95
C ARG A 236 5.76 6.06 -5.50
N PHE A 237 6.20 5.24 -4.55
CA PHE A 237 5.96 5.50 -3.13
C PHE A 237 6.54 6.85 -2.68
N MET A 238 7.76 7.16 -3.09
CA MET A 238 8.41 8.45 -2.79
C MET A 238 7.62 9.63 -3.37
N MET A 239 7.07 9.46 -4.58
CA MET A 239 6.20 10.47 -5.19
C MET A 239 4.94 10.71 -4.34
N GLU A 240 4.26 9.63 -3.93
CA GLU A 240 3.02 9.67 -3.15
C GLU A 240 3.20 10.37 -1.80
N ILE A 241 4.36 10.19 -1.14
CA ILE A 241 4.66 10.82 0.15
C ILE A 241 5.31 12.21 0.03
N GLY A 242 5.45 12.74 -1.20
CA GLY A 242 6.00 14.09 -1.46
C GLY A 242 7.53 14.19 -1.45
N GLU A 243 8.25 13.07 -1.46
CA GLU A 243 9.71 12.99 -1.52
C GLU A 243 10.20 13.02 -2.98
N TYR A 244 9.87 14.11 -3.69
CA TYR A 244 10.02 14.22 -5.16
C TYR A 244 11.45 14.03 -5.69
N GLU A 245 12.47 14.49 -4.96
CA GLU A 245 13.87 14.31 -5.36
C GLU A 245 14.27 12.82 -5.34
N ASN A 246 13.83 12.09 -4.31
CA ASN A 246 14.08 10.65 -4.19
C ASN A 246 13.31 9.86 -5.25
N ALA A 247 12.06 10.25 -5.52
CA ALA A 247 11.26 9.69 -6.61
C ALA A 247 11.95 9.89 -7.96
N LEU A 248 12.40 11.11 -8.27
CA LEU A 248 13.11 11.44 -9.49
C LEU A 248 14.38 10.57 -9.64
N ASN A 249 15.20 10.49 -8.60
CA ASN A 249 16.41 9.69 -8.62
C ASN A 249 16.12 8.21 -8.89
N ALA A 250 15.09 7.64 -8.26
CA ALA A 250 14.70 6.25 -8.47
C ALA A 250 14.18 6.00 -9.90
N TYR A 251 13.35 6.89 -10.46
CA TYR A 251 12.90 6.77 -11.85
C TYR A 251 14.06 6.88 -12.85
N ILE A 252 15.02 7.77 -12.62
CA ILE A 252 16.22 7.89 -13.46
C ILE A 252 17.02 6.58 -13.46
N LEU A 253 17.20 5.97 -12.29
CA LEU A 253 17.94 4.71 -12.19
C LEU A 253 17.16 3.54 -12.81
N SER A 254 15.84 3.47 -12.63
CA SER A 254 14.97 2.50 -13.31
C SER A 254 15.15 2.60 -14.83
N PHE A 255 15.04 3.83 -15.36
CA PHE A 255 15.17 4.10 -16.79
C PHE A 255 16.55 3.69 -17.31
N ALA A 256 17.63 4.07 -16.63
CA ALA A 256 19.00 3.72 -17.05
C ALA A 256 19.23 2.20 -17.11
N VAL A 257 18.74 1.45 -16.11
CA VAL A 257 18.84 -0.02 -16.09
C VAL A 257 18.00 -0.63 -17.21
N TRP A 258 16.78 -0.12 -17.43
CA TRP A 258 15.86 -0.61 -18.46
C TRP A 258 16.47 -0.46 -19.86
N ILE A 259 17.01 0.73 -20.15
CA ILE A 259 17.67 1.01 -21.42
C ILE A 259 18.85 0.06 -21.66
N LYS A 260 19.61 -0.30 -20.62
CA LYS A 260 20.71 -1.25 -20.76
C LYS A 260 20.21 -2.66 -21.05
N GLU A 261 19.18 -3.11 -20.36
CA GLU A 261 18.59 -4.44 -20.53
C GLU A 261 17.93 -4.58 -21.91
N ALA A 262 17.10 -3.62 -22.31
CA ALA A 262 16.43 -3.62 -23.60
C ALA A 262 17.43 -3.64 -24.78
N GLN A 263 18.59 -2.98 -24.61
CA GLN A 263 19.68 -3.08 -25.59
C GLN A 263 20.35 -4.45 -25.62
N SER A 264 20.56 -5.07 -24.47
CA SER A 264 21.11 -6.43 -24.41
C SER A 264 20.19 -7.45 -25.08
N LEU A 265 18.87 -7.19 -25.06
CA LEU A 265 17.84 -7.97 -25.71
C LEU A 265 17.59 -7.57 -27.18
N GLN A 266 18.37 -6.61 -27.72
CA GLN A 266 18.24 -6.11 -29.10
C GLN A 266 16.84 -5.62 -29.46
N MET A 267 16.13 -5.02 -28.51
CA MET A 267 14.79 -4.48 -28.74
C MET A 267 14.85 -3.33 -29.75
N PHE A 268 13.92 -3.33 -30.71
CA PHE A 268 13.73 -2.25 -31.67
C PHE A 268 12.91 -1.11 -31.07
N ASP A 269 13.11 0.11 -31.56
CA ASP A 269 12.33 1.29 -31.17
C ASP A 269 12.24 1.56 -29.65
N LEU A 270 13.41 1.64 -29.02
CA LEU A 270 13.55 1.88 -27.58
C LEU A 270 12.88 3.17 -27.12
N SER A 271 12.83 4.19 -27.98
CA SER A 271 12.28 5.50 -27.62
C SER A 271 10.76 5.43 -27.42
N SER A 272 10.02 4.81 -28.35
CA SER A 272 8.56 4.63 -28.18
C SER A 272 8.25 3.75 -26.96
N GLN A 273 9.02 2.69 -26.73
CA GLN A 273 8.81 1.76 -25.62
C GLN A 273 9.13 2.37 -24.26
N SER A 274 9.98 3.40 -24.21
CA SER A 274 10.43 4.03 -22.97
C SER A 274 9.67 5.33 -22.65
N PHE A 275 8.67 5.69 -23.47
CA PHE A 275 7.90 6.92 -23.32
C PHE A 275 7.29 7.11 -21.93
N TYR A 276 6.58 6.10 -21.40
CA TYR A 276 5.94 6.21 -20.09
C TYR A 276 6.95 6.38 -18.95
N LEU A 277 8.10 5.70 -19.02
CA LEU A 277 9.17 5.87 -18.04
C LEU A 277 9.79 7.27 -18.14
N ALA A 278 9.98 7.80 -19.35
CA ALA A 278 10.45 9.17 -19.56
C ALA A 278 9.44 10.20 -19.03
N LYS A 279 8.13 9.96 -19.20
CA LYS A 279 7.07 10.83 -18.66
C LYS A 279 7.02 10.84 -17.15
N ASN A 280 7.31 9.72 -16.47
CA ASN A 280 7.42 9.70 -15.02
C ASN A 280 8.58 10.58 -14.53
N ILE A 281 9.73 10.53 -15.20
CA ILE A 281 10.88 11.40 -14.89
C ILE A 281 10.52 12.88 -15.12
N GLU A 282 9.91 13.21 -16.27
CA GLU A 282 9.49 14.59 -16.57
C GLU A 282 8.48 15.11 -15.55
N SER A 283 7.48 14.31 -15.18
CA SER A 283 6.48 14.68 -14.17
C SER A 283 7.14 14.95 -12.81
N CYS A 284 8.02 14.07 -12.32
CA CYS A 284 8.77 14.34 -11.08
C CYS A 284 9.61 15.62 -11.16
N ALA A 285 10.25 15.87 -12.30
CA ALA A 285 11.08 17.05 -12.51
C ALA A 285 10.26 18.36 -12.44
N GLN A 286 9.00 18.35 -12.90
CA GLN A 286 8.10 19.50 -12.80
C GLN A 286 7.80 19.87 -11.34
N HIS A 287 7.63 18.89 -10.44
CA HIS A 287 7.46 19.15 -9.00
C HIS A 287 8.69 19.79 -8.34
N LEU A 288 9.87 19.65 -8.97
CA LEU A 288 11.13 20.25 -8.52
C LEU A 288 11.47 21.55 -9.26
N ASN A 289 10.60 22.01 -10.17
CA ASN A 289 10.84 23.15 -11.07
C ASN A 289 12.12 23.02 -11.91
N PHE A 290 12.48 21.80 -12.30
CA PHE A 290 13.62 21.59 -13.19
C PHE A 290 13.26 21.96 -14.62
N GLU A 291 14.09 22.81 -15.23
CA GLU A 291 14.11 22.92 -16.68
C GLU A 291 14.75 21.66 -17.29
N LEU A 292 14.50 21.42 -18.58
CA LEU A 292 15.05 20.25 -19.27
C LEU A 292 16.58 20.16 -19.14
N LYS A 293 17.30 21.28 -19.24
CA LYS A 293 18.75 21.31 -19.11
C LYS A 293 19.22 20.85 -17.72
N ASP A 294 18.55 21.31 -16.67
CA ASP A 294 18.88 20.96 -15.29
C ASP A 294 18.53 19.49 -15.02
N LEU A 295 17.41 19.02 -15.56
CA LEU A 295 17.03 17.60 -15.51
C LEU A 295 18.08 16.71 -16.17
N LEU A 296 18.53 17.03 -17.39
CA LEU A 296 19.55 16.23 -18.08
C LEU A 296 20.88 16.20 -17.33
N LYS A 297 21.26 17.32 -16.72
CA LYS A 297 22.44 17.39 -15.84
C LYS A 297 22.26 16.50 -14.61
N HIS A 298 21.12 16.61 -13.93
CA HIS A 298 20.79 15.80 -12.76
C HIS A 298 20.77 14.30 -13.09
N MET A 299 20.19 13.91 -14.22
CA MET A 299 20.23 12.53 -14.73
C MET A 299 21.65 12.01 -14.88
N SER A 300 22.53 12.82 -15.48
CA SER A 300 23.95 12.47 -15.62
C SER A 300 24.61 12.22 -14.27
N GLU A 301 24.38 13.12 -13.31
CA GLU A 301 24.96 13.04 -11.97
C GLU A 301 24.45 11.83 -11.18
N VAL A 302 23.15 11.53 -11.24
CA VAL A 302 22.53 10.39 -10.56
C VAL A 302 23.08 9.06 -11.10
N ILE A 303 23.10 8.89 -12.42
CA ILE A 303 23.59 7.65 -13.06
C ILE A 303 25.09 7.48 -12.77
N LYS A 304 25.87 8.55 -12.91
CA LYS A 304 27.31 8.54 -12.65
C LYS A 304 27.64 8.29 -11.17
N LYS A 305 26.86 8.81 -10.24
CA LYS A 305 27.13 8.60 -8.81
C LYS A 305 26.75 7.19 -8.35
N SER A 306 25.61 6.69 -8.82
CA SER A 306 25.02 5.43 -8.33
C SER A 306 25.58 4.20 -9.05
N HIS A 307 26.07 4.36 -10.29
CA HIS A 307 26.66 3.30 -11.10
C HIS A 307 25.87 1.98 -11.13
N PRO A 308 24.54 1.99 -11.36
CA PRO A 308 23.70 0.81 -11.13
C PRO A 308 24.16 -0.38 -11.99
N PHE A 309 24.57 -1.49 -11.36
CA PHE A 309 25.06 -2.69 -12.06
C PHE A 309 26.20 -2.41 -13.06
N GLY A 310 27.07 -1.45 -12.73
CA GLY A 310 28.18 -1.03 -13.59
C GLY A 310 27.75 -0.11 -14.74
N ILE A 311 26.49 0.33 -14.80
CA ILE A 311 26.01 1.33 -15.76
C ILE A 311 26.39 2.71 -15.25
N GLY A 312 27.16 3.46 -16.01
CA GLY A 312 27.56 4.83 -15.65
C GLY A 312 28.86 5.29 -16.28
N THR A 313 29.30 4.59 -17.33
CA THR A 313 30.31 5.14 -18.23
C THR A 313 29.71 6.32 -18.99
N GLU A 314 30.57 7.21 -19.50
CA GLU A 314 30.12 8.35 -20.30
C GLU A 314 29.24 7.90 -21.48
N LYS A 315 29.60 6.78 -22.12
CA LYS A 315 28.82 6.19 -23.21
C LYS A 315 27.42 5.75 -22.77
N ASP A 316 27.29 5.13 -21.59
CA ASP A 316 25.98 4.72 -21.07
C ASP A 316 25.11 5.94 -20.75
N ILE A 317 25.69 6.97 -20.14
CA ILE A 317 24.99 8.21 -19.75
C ILE A 317 24.49 8.94 -21.00
N GLN A 318 25.37 9.20 -21.97
CA GLN A 318 25.00 9.89 -23.21
C GLN A 318 23.90 9.15 -23.97
N LYS A 319 23.97 7.82 -24.02
CA LYS A 319 22.96 7.00 -24.68
C LYS A 319 21.61 7.02 -23.95
N THR A 320 21.63 6.98 -22.61
CA THR A 320 20.42 7.07 -21.78
C THR A 320 19.74 8.42 -21.97
N ILE A 321 20.51 9.51 -21.92
CA ILE A 321 20.00 10.87 -22.17
C ILE A 321 19.41 11.00 -23.57
N LYS A 322 20.11 10.51 -24.59
CA LYS A 322 19.61 10.54 -25.96
C LYS A 322 18.25 9.83 -26.06
N ILE A 323 18.12 8.61 -25.53
CA ILE A 323 16.85 7.87 -25.59
C ILE A 323 15.77 8.57 -24.78
N PHE A 324 16.10 9.14 -23.62
CA PHE A 324 15.14 9.93 -22.83
C PHE A 324 14.59 11.12 -23.62
N THR A 325 15.47 11.93 -24.24
CA THR A 325 15.07 13.07 -25.08
C THR A 325 14.26 12.61 -26.28
N ASP A 326 14.74 11.59 -27.01
CA ASP A 326 14.03 11.04 -28.17
C ASP A 326 12.63 10.52 -27.76
N SER A 327 12.51 9.88 -26.60
CA SER A 327 11.22 9.37 -26.07
C SER A 327 10.22 10.51 -25.85
N LEU A 328 10.66 11.64 -25.29
CA LEU A 328 9.78 12.79 -25.06
C LEU A 328 9.43 13.54 -26.36
N SER A 329 10.29 13.50 -27.37
CA SER A 329 10.08 14.18 -28.67
C SER A 329 9.14 13.43 -29.62
N ILE A 330 8.81 12.17 -29.39
CA ILE A 330 7.90 11.38 -30.25
C ILE A 330 6.46 11.92 -30.25
N HIS A 331 6.10 12.78 -29.28
CA HIS A 331 4.76 13.34 -29.13
C HIS A 331 4.72 14.89 -29.13
N LEU A 332 5.77 15.54 -29.66
CA LEU A 332 5.76 16.94 -30.09
C LEU A 332 5.53 17.00 -31.60
#